data_AF-A0A9E5VHF2-F1
#
_entry.id   AF-A0A9E5VHF2-F1
#
_cell.length_a   1.000
_cell.length_b   1.000
_cell.length_c   1.000
_cell.angle_alpha   90.00
_cell.angle_beta   90.00
_cell.angle_gamma   90.00
#
_symmetry.space_group_name_H-M   'P 1'
#
loop_
_entity.id
_entity.type
_entity.pdbx_description
1 polymer ?
#
loop_
_entity_poly.entity_id
_entity_poly.type
_entity_poly.pdbx_seq_one_letter_code
_entity_poly.pdbx_strand_id
1 'polypeptide(L)'
;MHKAQFIKVITVSALVFALGFSIAACGKKDDKAKASASNSSQSSIPSQMITLATTTTAPTIVFSGSLPSNDEVETWTITPIDPALTKYVKVNSGYLKVRKGPGKDYDQVAALSKNMQVVVIGKTDGNWYKLDDGYYVSGDYLSDTTT
;
A
#
# COMPACT_ATOMS: atom_id res chain seq x y z
N MET A 1 30.18 26.57 0.91
CA MET A 1 28.90 27.29 1.08
C MET A 1 28.38 27.72 -0.28
N HIS A 2 27.69 26.82 -0.97
CA HIS A 2 27.21 26.92 -2.36
C HIS A 2 26.14 25.82 -2.48
N LYS A 3 24.90 26.00 -2.91
CA LYS A 3 24.19 27.06 -3.65
C LYS A 3 22.71 27.00 -3.25
N ALA A 4 22.11 28.16 -3.04
CA ALA A 4 20.67 28.33 -3.14
C ALA A 4 20.28 28.30 -4.63
N GLN A 5 19.23 27.56 -4.99
CA GLN A 5 18.40 27.79 -6.17
C GLN A 5 16.96 27.40 -5.81
N PHE A 6 16.24 28.35 -5.22
CA PHE A 6 14.79 28.45 -5.36
C PHE A 6 14.44 28.73 -6.84
N ILE A 7 13.15 28.60 -7.22
CA ILE A 7 12.52 28.91 -8.53
C ILE A 7 12.38 27.62 -9.37
N LYS A 8 11.17 27.11 -9.68
CA LYS A 8 10.13 27.70 -10.55
C LYS A 8 8.73 27.19 -10.16
N VAL A 9 7.86 28.10 -9.71
CA VAL A 9 6.69 28.60 -10.46
C VAL A 9 5.67 27.51 -10.82
N ILE A 10 4.69 27.42 -9.94
CA ILE A 10 3.35 26.85 -10.12
C ILE A 10 2.73 27.47 -11.39
N THR A 11 2.60 26.69 -12.45
CA THR A 11 1.75 27.06 -13.60
C THR A 11 0.46 26.29 -13.48
N VAL A 12 -0.54 26.93 -12.87
CA VAL A 12 -1.94 26.53 -13.00
C VAL A 12 -2.30 26.69 -14.48
N SER A 13 -2.56 25.60 -15.19
CA SER A 13 -3.14 25.67 -16.53
C SER A 13 -4.49 24.96 -16.51
N ALA A 14 -5.51 25.78 -16.75
CA ALA A 14 -6.91 25.46 -16.66
C ALA A 14 -7.41 24.69 -17.90
N LEU A 15 -8.36 23.79 -17.62
CA LEU A 15 -9.60 23.58 -18.37
C LEU A 15 -9.53 23.43 -19.90
N VAL A 16 -9.73 22.19 -20.38
CA VAL A 16 -10.48 21.98 -21.62
C VAL A 16 -11.52 20.88 -21.39
N PHE A 17 -12.76 21.33 -21.19
CA PHE A 17 -13.97 20.54 -21.38
C PHE A 17 -14.10 20.21 -22.86
N ALA A 18 -14.17 18.93 -23.22
CA ALA A 18 -14.71 18.49 -24.50
C ALA A 18 -15.74 17.39 -24.24
N LEU A 19 -17.01 17.80 -24.30
CA LEU A 19 -18.17 16.93 -24.40
C LEU A 19 -18.09 16.17 -25.73
N GLY A 20 -17.87 14.86 -25.65
CA GLY A 20 -18.02 13.93 -26.77
C GLY A 20 -19.07 12.89 -26.42
N PHE A 21 -20.35 13.25 -26.60
CA PHE A 21 -21.45 12.30 -26.68
C PHE A 21 -21.30 11.49 -27.97
N SER A 22 -21.14 10.16 -27.85
CA SER A 22 -21.44 9.22 -28.94
C SER A 22 -22.19 8.04 -28.36
N ILE A 23 -23.52 8.16 -28.37
CA ILE A 23 -24.43 7.04 -28.19
C ILE A 23 -24.54 6.31 -29.54
N ALA A 24 -23.87 5.17 -29.68
CA ALA A 24 -24.14 4.23 -30.76
C ALA A 24 -25.12 3.15 -30.26
N ALA A 25 -26.30 3.13 -30.87
CA ALA A 25 -27.41 2.25 -30.53
C ALA A 25 -27.45 0.99 -31.43
N CYS A 26 -27.71 -0.14 -30.78
CA CYS A 26 -28.44 -1.37 -31.20
C CYS A 26 -27.90 -2.35 -32.26
N GLY A 27 -27.78 -3.63 -31.81
CA GLY A 27 -27.85 -4.90 -32.57
C GLY A 27 -27.09 -6.05 -31.86
N LYS A 28 -27.62 -6.72 -30.81
CA LYS A 28 -28.51 -7.93 -30.80
C LYS A 28 -27.83 -9.14 -31.51
N LYS A 29 -27.25 -10.16 -30.86
CA LYS A 29 -27.84 -11.21 -30.00
C LYS A 29 -26.75 -12.17 -29.42
N ASP A 30 -26.97 -12.58 -28.16
CA ASP A 30 -26.78 -13.90 -27.50
C ASP A 30 -25.35 -14.52 -27.52
N ASP A 31 -24.65 -14.93 -26.44
CA ASP A 31 -25.03 -15.62 -25.20
C ASP A 31 -23.91 -15.53 -24.10
N LYS A 32 -24.33 -15.81 -22.84
CA LYS A 32 -23.57 -16.04 -21.58
C LYS A 32 -23.37 -14.87 -20.61
N ALA A 33 -24.39 -14.71 -19.76
CA ALA A 33 -24.22 -14.16 -18.42
C ALA A 33 -23.61 -15.22 -17.46
N LYS A 34 -22.65 -14.81 -16.64
CA LYS A 34 -22.80 -14.93 -15.18
C LYS A 34 -22.00 -13.84 -14.48
N ALA A 35 -22.77 -12.94 -13.87
CA ALA A 35 -22.34 -11.89 -12.97
C ALA A 35 -21.78 -12.45 -11.64
N SER A 36 -20.92 -11.65 -11.01
CA SER A 36 -20.97 -11.35 -9.58
C SER A 36 -20.50 -9.90 -9.44
N ALA A 37 -21.40 -8.92 -9.44
CA ALA A 37 -22.14 -8.44 -8.28
C ALA A 37 -21.22 -7.76 -7.26
N SER A 38 -21.14 -6.43 -7.36
CA SER A 38 -21.06 -5.58 -6.18
C SER A 38 -22.38 -5.71 -5.43
N ASN A 39 -22.35 -6.10 -4.16
CA ASN A 39 -23.24 -5.49 -3.18
C ASN A 39 -22.68 -5.66 -1.76
N SER A 40 -22.36 -4.54 -1.16
CA SER A 40 -22.60 -4.21 0.23
C SER A 40 -23.83 -4.91 0.82
N SER A 41 -23.66 -5.56 1.96
CA SER A 41 -24.74 -5.87 2.89
C SER A 41 -24.18 -5.87 4.30
N GLN A 42 -24.23 -4.69 4.91
CA GLN A 42 -24.83 -4.47 6.22
C GLN A 42 -25.05 -5.76 7.04
N SER A 43 -24.08 -6.11 7.89
CA SER A 43 -24.27 -7.15 8.90
C SER A 43 -24.66 -6.49 10.21
N SER A 44 -25.94 -6.59 10.51
CA SER A 44 -26.62 -6.21 11.74
C SER A 44 -25.89 -6.72 12.98
N ILE A 45 -25.94 -5.93 14.05
CA ILE A 45 -25.53 -6.30 15.42
C ILE A 45 -26.57 -7.28 15.98
N PRO A 46 -26.21 -8.52 16.37
CA PRO A 46 -26.98 -9.26 17.35
C PRO A 46 -26.42 -8.97 18.75
N SER A 47 -27.14 -8.16 19.52
CA SER A 47 -27.03 -8.21 20.98
C SER A 47 -27.72 -9.50 21.43
N GLN A 48 -26.94 -10.54 21.78
CA GLN A 48 -27.46 -11.61 22.64
C GLN A 48 -26.44 -11.97 23.73
N MET A 49 -26.98 -12.04 24.95
CA MET A 49 -26.33 -12.20 26.23
C MET A 49 -25.94 -13.66 26.53
N ILE A 50 -24.81 -13.80 27.25
CA ILE A 50 -24.56 -14.65 28.44
C ILE A 50 -24.57 -16.20 28.28
N THR A 51 -23.37 -16.75 28.52
CA THR A 51 -22.99 -17.89 29.40
C THR A 51 -23.68 -19.26 29.25
N LEU A 52 -22.89 -20.33 29.01
CA LEU A 52 -22.52 -21.34 30.02
C LEU A 52 -21.57 -22.43 29.46
N ALA A 53 -20.73 -22.92 30.38
CA ALA A 53 -19.61 -23.86 30.34
C ALA A 53 -19.64 -25.06 29.38
N THR A 54 -18.45 -25.41 28.86
CA THR A 54 -18.02 -26.81 28.70
C THR A 54 -16.51 -26.94 28.92
N THR A 55 -16.13 -27.58 30.01
CA THR A 55 -14.80 -28.17 30.24
C THR A 55 -14.60 -29.34 29.27
N THR A 56 -13.59 -29.23 28.41
CA THR A 56 -13.07 -30.35 27.62
C THR A 56 -11.59 -30.50 27.93
N THR A 57 -11.26 -31.57 28.63
CA THR A 57 -9.88 -32.01 28.91
C THR A 57 -9.20 -32.38 27.60
N ALA A 58 -8.34 -31.49 27.09
CA ALA A 58 -7.49 -31.77 25.94
C ALA A 58 -6.28 -32.61 26.37
N PRO A 59 -5.88 -33.65 25.61
CA PRO A 59 -4.65 -34.39 25.91
C PRO A 59 -3.44 -33.47 25.72
N THR A 60 -2.63 -33.34 26.76
CA THR A 60 -1.34 -32.67 26.71
C THR A 60 -0.40 -33.46 25.80
N ILE A 61 -0.33 -33.10 24.52
CA ILE A 61 0.80 -33.47 23.66
C ILE A 61 1.99 -32.64 24.14
N VAL A 62 2.80 -33.22 25.02
CA VAL A 62 4.11 -32.68 25.41
C VAL A 62 5.05 -32.78 24.21
N PHE A 63 5.12 -31.71 23.42
CA PHE A 63 6.23 -31.50 22.50
C PHE A 63 7.47 -31.10 23.31
N SER A 64 8.20 -32.10 23.82
CA SER A 64 9.50 -31.92 24.45
C SER A 64 10.60 -31.87 23.38
N GLY A 65 10.61 -30.79 22.60
CA GLY A 65 11.73 -30.41 21.77
C GLY A 65 11.95 -28.90 21.95
N SER A 66 13.20 -28.47 22.18
CA SER A 66 13.52 -27.05 22.08
C SER A 66 13.13 -26.57 20.69
N LEU A 67 12.20 -25.62 20.63
CA LEU A 67 12.02 -24.82 19.42
C LEU A 67 13.36 -24.15 19.13
N PRO A 68 13.88 -24.19 17.89
CA PRO A 68 14.95 -23.28 17.53
C PRO A 68 14.38 -21.86 17.65
N SER A 69 14.72 -21.16 18.73
CA SER A 69 14.52 -19.72 18.88
C SER A 69 15.36 -19.03 17.82
N ASN A 70 14.81 -18.89 16.62
CA ASN A 70 15.24 -17.85 15.71
C ASN A 70 14.47 -16.56 16.06
N ASP A 71 14.67 -16.09 17.29
CA ASP A 71 14.21 -14.81 17.81
C ASP A 71 15.10 -13.68 17.26
N GLU A 72 15.19 -13.59 15.93
CA GLU A 72 15.69 -12.38 15.29
C GLU A 72 14.48 -11.45 15.11
N VAL A 73 14.16 -10.73 16.18
CA VAL A 73 13.22 -9.60 16.09
C VAL A 73 13.87 -8.58 15.17
N GLU A 74 13.39 -8.48 13.93
CA GLU A 74 13.84 -7.43 13.00
C GLU A 74 13.44 -6.05 13.52
N THR A 75 14.31 -5.47 14.33
CA THR A 75 14.25 -4.07 14.77
C THR A 75 14.96 -3.21 13.74
N TRP A 76 14.21 -2.73 12.75
CA TRP A 76 14.74 -1.73 11.82
C TRP A 76 14.85 -0.37 12.51
N THR A 77 15.93 0.37 12.26
CA THR A 77 16.04 1.77 12.67
C THR A 77 15.48 2.65 11.55
N ILE A 78 14.67 3.67 11.89
CA ILE A 78 14.35 4.75 10.93
C ILE A 78 15.30 5.91 11.19
N THR A 79 16.05 6.29 10.17
CA THR A 79 16.69 7.60 10.08
C THR A 79 15.70 8.61 9.50
N PRO A 80 15.29 9.65 10.24
CA PRO A 80 14.44 10.71 9.72
C PRO A 80 15.11 11.48 8.57
N ILE A 81 14.33 11.93 7.61
CA ILE A 81 14.77 12.77 6.50
C ILE A 81 14.09 14.14 6.66
N ASP A 82 14.89 15.15 7.00
CA ASP A 82 14.46 16.54 7.17
C ASP A 82 15.42 17.49 6.41
N PRO A 83 14.96 18.26 5.41
CA PRO A 83 13.58 18.33 4.93
C PRO A 83 13.16 17.07 4.16
N ALA A 84 11.86 16.80 4.16
CA ALA A 84 11.26 15.72 3.38
C ALA A 84 11.69 15.80 1.90
N LEU A 85 12.00 14.65 1.30
CA LEU A 85 12.48 14.57 -0.08
C LEU A 85 11.37 14.10 -1.01
N THR A 86 11.34 14.66 -2.21
CA THR A 86 10.49 14.16 -3.29
C THR A 86 11.23 13.12 -4.10
N LYS A 87 10.60 11.96 -4.32
CA LYS A 87 11.12 10.87 -5.16
C LYS A 87 10.04 10.46 -6.18
N TYR A 88 10.45 9.72 -7.20
CA TYR A 88 9.58 9.20 -8.25
C TYR A 88 9.64 7.68 -8.32
N VAL A 89 8.52 7.05 -8.64
CA VAL A 89 8.43 5.60 -8.78
C VAL A 89 9.10 5.13 -10.07
N LYS A 90 10.15 4.34 -9.93
CA LYS A 90 10.91 3.68 -11.01
C LYS A 90 10.56 2.20 -11.07
N VAL A 91 9.52 1.86 -11.84
CA VAL A 91 9.16 0.48 -12.20
C VAL A 91 9.17 0.30 -13.71
N ASN A 92 9.62 -0.86 -14.20
CA ASN A 92 9.64 -1.17 -15.63
C ASN A 92 8.24 -1.57 -16.15
N SER A 93 7.52 -2.35 -15.35
CA SER A 93 6.15 -2.78 -15.62
C SER A 93 5.41 -2.99 -14.29
N GLY A 94 4.08 -2.84 -14.31
CA GLY A 94 3.24 -3.00 -13.12
C GLY A 94 3.25 -1.80 -12.18
N TYR A 95 3.25 -2.08 -10.87
CA TYR A 95 3.07 -1.08 -9.81
C TYR A 95 4.00 -1.34 -8.62
N LEU A 96 4.50 -0.28 -7.99
CA LEU A 96 5.22 -0.35 -6.72
C LEU A 96 4.22 -0.55 -5.58
N LYS A 97 4.51 -1.47 -4.67
CA LYS A 97 3.62 -1.78 -3.54
C LYS A 97 3.95 -0.90 -2.33
N VAL A 98 2.93 -0.27 -1.78
CA VAL A 98 2.98 0.46 -0.50
C VAL A 98 2.55 -0.49 0.60
N ARG A 99 3.29 -0.55 1.70
CA ARG A 99 3.09 -1.52 2.78
C ARG A 99 3.00 -0.87 4.16
N LYS A 100 2.41 -1.59 5.13
CA LYS A 100 2.28 -1.14 6.53
C LYS A 100 3.61 -1.04 7.28
N GLY A 101 4.64 -1.76 6.83
CA GLY A 101 5.95 -1.77 7.45
C GLY A 101 7.06 -2.02 6.42
N PRO A 102 8.32 -1.82 6.83
CA PRO A 102 9.46 -2.02 5.96
C PRO A 102 9.78 -3.51 5.86
N GLY A 103 9.34 -4.13 4.77
CA GLY A 103 9.57 -5.55 4.52
C GLY A 103 8.54 -6.12 3.56
N LYS A 104 8.79 -7.34 3.08
CA LYS A 104 7.86 -8.03 2.17
C LYS A 104 6.74 -8.75 2.92
N ASP A 105 6.94 -9.01 4.21
CA ASP A 105 6.03 -9.74 5.09
C ASP A 105 4.88 -8.87 5.62
N TYR A 106 5.00 -7.55 5.51
CA TYR A 106 3.94 -6.60 5.87
C TYR A 106 2.88 -6.49 4.78
N ASP A 107 1.61 -6.38 5.17
CA ASP A 107 0.49 -6.20 4.24
C ASP A 107 0.68 -5.03 3.28
N GLN A 108 0.23 -5.22 2.04
CA GLN A 108 0.09 -4.16 1.05
C GLN A 108 -1.16 -3.32 1.36
N VAL A 109 -1.01 -1.99 1.35
CA VAL A 109 -2.11 -1.03 1.54
C VAL A 109 -2.47 -0.28 0.27
N ALA A 110 -1.50 -0.07 -0.63
CA ALA A 110 -1.72 0.65 -1.88
C ALA A 110 -0.74 0.20 -2.98
N ALA A 111 -0.96 0.70 -4.19
CA ALA A 111 -0.10 0.48 -5.35
C ALA A 111 0.16 1.81 -6.06
N LEU A 112 1.43 2.06 -6.39
CA LEU A 112 1.89 3.27 -7.05
C LEU A 112 2.30 2.97 -8.49
N SER A 113 1.83 3.78 -9.43
CA SER A 113 2.18 3.64 -10.86
C SER A 113 3.55 4.24 -11.16
N LYS A 114 4.13 3.86 -12.31
CA LYS A 114 5.38 4.43 -12.81
C LYS A 114 5.32 5.96 -12.86
N ASN A 115 6.43 6.61 -12.51
CA ASN A 115 6.62 8.07 -12.53
C ASN A 115 5.71 8.84 -11.56
N MET A 116 4.94 8.17 -10.71
CA MET A 116 4.22 8.86 -9.64
C MET A 116 5.20 9.44 -8.63
N GLN A 117 4.88 10.65 -8.18
CA GLN A 117 5.64 11.37 -7.16
C GLN A 117 5.26 10.85 -5.77
N VAL A 118 6.26 10.69 -4.90
CA VAL A 118 6.08 10.38 -3.48
C VAL A 118 6.96 11.30 -2.64
N VAL A 119 6.49 11.61 -1.43
CA VAL A 119 7.25 12.35 -0.43
C VAL A 119 7.77 11.36 0.60
N VAL A 120 9.09 11.35 0.81
CA VAL A 120 9.75 10.49 1.80
C VAL A 120 10.23 11.32 2.98
N ILE A 121 9.94 10.84 4.18
CA ILE A 121 10.25 11.51 5.46
C ILE A 121 11.21 10.70 6.33
N GLY A 122 11.58 9.50 5.91
CA GLY A 122 12.50 8.65 6.64
C GLY A 122 13.03 7.50 5.78
N LYS A 123 14.16 6.94 6.18
CA LYS A 123 14.77 5.77 5.55
C LYS A 123 15.12 4.74 6.62
N THR A 124 14.82 3.48 6.34
CA THR A 124 15.23 2.35 7.18
C THR A 124 16.56 1.79 6.73
N ASP A 125 17.25 1.09 7.62
CA ASP A 125 18.50 0.38 7.31
C ASP A 125 18.29 -0.71 6.23
N GLY A 126 17.10 -1.33 6.18
CA GLY A 126 16.70 -2.31 5.16
C GLY A 126 16.33 -1.75 3.77
N ASN A 127 16.76 -0.52 3.43
CA ASN A 127 16.46 0.16 2.17
C ASN A 127 14.95 0.37 1.89
N TRP A 128 14.15 0.61 2.93
CA TRP A 128 12.77 1.08 2.79
C TRP A 128 12.70 2.57 3.11
N TYR A 129 11.80 3.27 2.44
CA TYR A 129 11.49 4.67 2.74
C TYR A 129 10.13 4.77 3.40
N LYS A 130 10.06 5.57 4.46
CA LYS A 130 8.82 5.98 5.10
C LYS A 130 8.27 7.19 4.35
N LEU A 131 7.02 7.08 3.94
CA LEU A 131 6.24 8.13 3.29
C LEU A 131 5.62 9.07 4.33
N ASP A 132 5.18 10.25 3.90
CA ASP A 132 4.52 11.23 4.78
C ASP A 132 3.20 10.72 5.37
N ASP A 133 2.53 9.82 4.65
CA ASP A 133 1.31 9.11 5.09
C ASP A 133 1.56 8.00 6.13
N GLY A 134 2.82 7.76 6.48
CA GLY A 134 3.23 6.78 7.49
C GLY A 134 3.44 5.36 6.96
N TYR A 135 3.25 5.11 5.67
CA TYR A 135 3.50 3.81 5.05
C TYR A 135 4.91 3.69 4.46
N TYR A 136 5.24 2.50 3.96
CA TYR A 136 6.59 2.16 3.51
C TYR A 136 6.61 1.67 2.07
N VAL A 137 7.67 2.07 1.35
CA VAL A 137 7.98 1.62 -0.01
C VAL A 137 9.44 1.22 -0.12
N SER A 138 9.74 0.23 -0.97
CA SER A 138 11.13 -0.19 -1.21
C SER A 138 11.88 0.89 -1.99
N GLY A 139 13.08 1.23 -1.51
CA GLY A 139 13.96 2.21 -2.11
C GLY A 139 14.52 1.80 -3.46
N ASP A 140 14.52 0.51 -3.79
CA ASP A 140 15.00 -0.02 -5.08
C ASP A 140 14.16 0.48 -6.27
N TYR A 141 12.93 0.92 -5.97
CA TYR A 141 11.96 1.41 -6.95
C TYR A 141 11.74 2.91 -6.86
N LEU A 142 12.62 3.65 -6.19
CA LEU A 142 12.58 5.11 -6.13
C LEU A 142 13.74 5.74 -6.91
N SER A 143 13.47 6.88 -7.52
CA SER A 143 14.44 7.67 -8.28
C SER A 143 14.27 9.16 -7.97
N ASP A 144 15.35 9.94 -8.08
CA ASP A 144 15.29 11.41 -8.00
C ASP A 144 14.67 12.05 -9.24
N THR A 145 14.60 11.29 -10.34
CA THR A 145 14.05 11.74 -11.62
C THR A 145 13.13 10.68 -12.23
N THR A 146 12.19 11.11 -13.05
CA THR A 146 11.38 10.24 -13.89
C THR A 146 12.19 9.73 -15.10
N THR A 147 11.95 8.49 -15.54
CA THR A 147 12.59 7.88 -16.72
C THR A 147 11.57 7.50 -17.78
#